data_AF-A0A376K4X6-F1
#
_entry.id   AF-A0A376K4X6-F1
#
_cell.length_a   1.000
_cell.length_b   1.000
_cell.length_c   1.000
_cell.angle_alpha   90.00
_cell.angle_beta   90.00
_cell.angle_gamma   90.00
#
_symmetry.space_group_name_H-M   'P 1'
#
loop_
_entity.id
_entity.type
_entity.pdbx_description
1 polymer ?
#
loop_
_entity_poly.entity_id
_entity_poly.type
_entity_poly.pdbx_seq_one_letter_code
_entity_poly.pdbx_strand_id
1 'polypeptide(L)'
;MGYSRDVRCEVLAGKVIKRLLSSDATAGMGAERMAADVRADNIYSASLDGLGVTMWAVTWEQEFQLDEEIDLAALPDFLRLGTTLRSGEHTEINDVIHVRGDDGTETD
;
A
#
# COMPACT_ATOMS: atom_id res chain seq x y z
N MET A 1 -42.49 -18.60 9.96
CA MET A 1 -42.47 -17.75 8.76
C MET A 1 -41.24 -16.85 8.88
N GLY A 2 -40.14 -17.21 8.20
CA GLY A 2 -38.88 -16.46 8.25
C GLY A 2 -38.81 -15.41 7.15
N TYR A 3 -37.99 -14.37 7.35
CA TYR A 3 -37.69 -13.37 6.32
C TYR A 3 -37.12 -14.03 5.05
N SER A 4 -37.26 -13.40 3.88
CA SER A 4 -36.61 -13.90 2.67
C SER A 4 -35.09 -13.88 2.84
N ARG A 5 -34.38 -14.75 2.10
CA ARG A 5 -32.91 -14.80 2.12
C ARG A 5 -32.31 -13.45 1.72
N ASP A 6 -32.91 -12.77 0.75
CA ASP A 6 -32.50 -11.47 0.27
C ASP A 6 -32.58 -10.37 1.34
N VAL A 7 -33.70 -10.27 2.06
CA VAL A 7 -33.86 -9.31 3.17
C VAL A 7 -32.82 -9.56 4.27
N ARG A 8 -32.49 -10.81 4.57
CA ARG A 8 -31.40 -11.11 5.51
C ARG A 8 -30.04 -10.65 4.99
N CYS A 9 -29.79 -10.83 3.70
CA CYS A 9 -28.54 -10.42 3.06
C CYS A 9 -28.39 -8.90 3.05
N GLU A 10 -29.46 -8.17 2.75
CA GLU A 10 -29.53 -6.70 2.85
C GLU A 10 -29.20 -6.21 4.27
N VAL A 11 -29.80 -6.82 5.30
CA VAL A 11 -29.50 -6.48 6.70
C VAL A 11 -28.03 -6.74 7.05
N LEU A 12 -27.44 -7.81 6.52
CA LEU A 12 -26.00 -8.09 6.71
C LEU A 12 -25.15 -7.02 6.03
N ALA A 13 -25.47 -6.63 4.79
CA ALA A 13 -24.79 -5.53 4.10
C ALA A 13 -24.86 -4.22 4.90
N GLY A 14 -26.03 -3.86 5.42
CA GLY A 14 -26.20 -2.70 6.29
C GLY A 14 -25.37 -2.77 7.59
N LYS A 15 -25.22 -3.95 8.18
CA LYS A 15 -24.35 -4.15 9.35
C LYS A 15 -22.87 -3.98 9.02
N VAL A 16 -22.43 -4.45 7.85
CA VAL A 16 -21.05 -4.23 7.37
C VAL A 16 -20.79 -2.74 7.20
N ILE A 17 -21.70 -2.02 6.52
CA ILE A 17 -21.58 -0.56 6.34
C ILE A 17 -21.52 0.16 7.69
N LYS A 18 -22.40 -0.20 8.63
CA LYS A 18 -22.39 0.37 9.98
C LYS A 18 -21.06 0.13 10.69
N ARG A 19 -20.44 -1.04 10.50
CA ARG A 19 -19.14 -1.37 11.09
C ARG A 19 -17.99 -0.64 10.41
N LEU A 20 -18.05 -0.43 9.09
CA LEU A 20 -17.06 0.35 8.33
C LEU A 20 -17.07 1.83 8.74
N LEU A 21 -18.24 2.36 9.10
CA LEU A 21 -18.44 3.76 9.49
C LEU A 21 -18.43 4.00 11.00
N SER A 22 -18.08 2.99 11.82
CA SER A 22 -17.94 3.20 13.26
C SER A 22 -16.68 4.01 13.57
N SER A 23 -16.71 4.82 14.63
CA SER A 23 -15.62 5.74 14.98
C SER A 23 -14.27 5.04 15.24
N ASP A 24 -14.31 3.78 15.63
CA ASP A 24 -13.15 2.92 15.88
C ASP A 24 -12.70 2.12 14.65
N ALA A 25 -13.45 2.13 13.55
CA ALA A 25 -13.17 1.34 12.35
C ALA A 25 -11.87 1.76 11.68
N THR A 26 -11.68 3.05 11.48
CA THR A 26 -10.49 3.61 10.81
C THR A 26 -9.21 3.16 11.49
N ALA A 27 -9.10 3.41 12.80
CA ALA A 27 -7.94 3.01 13.58
C ALA A 27 -7.80 1.48 13.69
N GLY A 28 -8.91 0.76 13.86
CA GLY A 28 -8.90 -0.70 13.95
C GLY A 28 -8.46 -1.42 12.67
N MET A 29 -8.56 -0.76 11.51
CA MET A 29 -8.09 -1.28 10.23
C MET A 29 -6.69 -0.79 9.85
N GLY A 30 -6.10 0.16 10.58
CA GLY A 30 -4.83 0.79 10.21
C GLY A 30 -4.96 1.72 8.99
N ALA A 31 -6.14 2.32 8.80
CA ALA A 31 -6.39 3.27 7.72
C ALA A 31 -6.13 4.71 8.19
N GLU A 32 -5.70 5.57 7.25
CA GLU A 32 -5.45 6.99 7.49
C GLU A 32 -6.76 7.79 7.61
N ARG A 33 -7.80 7.34 6.89
CA ARG A 33 -9.10 8.01 6.86
C ARG A 33 -10.28 7.05 6.97
N MET A 34 -11.41 7.60 7.39
CA MET A 34 -12.68 6.89 7.39
C MET A 34 -13.08 6.48 5.99
N ALA A 35 -13.73 5.31 5.87
CA ALA A 35 -14.25 4.82 4.61
C ALA A 35 -15.16 5.85 3.94
N ALA A 36 -14.92 6.09 2.65
CA ALA A 36 -15.69 6.98 1.80
C ALA A 36 -16.35 6.19 0.65
N ASP A 37 -17.26 6.85 -0.06
CA ASP A 37 -17.90 6.30 -1.27
C ASP A 37 -18.51 4.90 -1.10
N VAL A 38 -19.05 4.65 0.10
CA VAL A 38 -19.63 3.36 0.47
C VAL A 38 -20.88 3.08 -0.36
N ARG A 39 -20.88 1.97 -1.11
CA ARG A 39 -22.02 1.48 -1.89
C ARG A 39 -22.37 0.06 -1.51
N ALA A 40 -23.64 -0.29 -1.65
CA ALA A 40 -24.13 -1.63 -1.43
C ALA A 40 -25.08 -2.02 -2.56
N ASP A 41 -24.67 -3.00 -3.36
CA ASP A 41 -25.34 -3.40 -4.57
C ASP A 41 -25.81 -4.85 -4.47
N ASN A 42 -27.07 -5.09 -4.81
CA ASN A 42 -27.60 -6.45 -4.93
C ASN A 42 -27.06 -7.07 -6.22
N ILE A 43 -26.26 -8.12 -6.10
CA ILE A 43 -25.76 -8.88 -7.25
C ILE A 43 -26.76 -10.00 -7.53
N TYR A 44 -27.94 -9.59 -8.01
CA TYR A 44 -28.95 -10.54 -8.44
C TYR A 44 -28.54 -11.20 -9.75
N SER A 45 -28.63 -12.54 -9.78
CA SER A 45 -28.69 -13.27 -11.05
C SER A 45 -29.58 -14.49 -10.90
N ALA A 46 -30.29 -14.84 -11.97
CA ALA A 46 -31.18 -16.00 -12.00
C ALA A 46 -30.43 -17.32 -11.71
N SER A 47 -29.16 -17.41 -12.11
CA SER A 47 -28.28 -18.55 -11.80
C SER A 47 -27.92 -18.64 -10.31
N LEU A 48 -27.66 -17.51 -9.65
CA LEU A 48 -27.38 -17.48 -8.20
C LEU A 48 -28.63 -17.82 -7.38
N ASP A 49 -29.79 -17.32 -7.80
CA ASP A 49 -31.05 -17.63 -7.14
C ASP A 49 -31.42 -19.11 -7.30
N GLY A 50 -31.20 -19.67 -8.48
CA GLY A 50 -31.35 -21.11 -8.74
C GLY A 50 -30.43 -22.01 -7.91
N LEU A 51 -29.27 -21.49 -7.47
CA LEU A 51 -28.37 -22.16 -6.53
C LEU A 51 -28.80 -22.00 -5.06
N GLY A 52 -29.84 -21.22 -4.79
CA GLY A 52 -30.27 -20.91 -3.45
C GLY A 52 -29.34 -19.93 -2.72
N VAL A 53 -28.66 -19.05 -3.47
CA VAL A 53 -27.76 -18.02 -2.93
C VAL A 53 -28.35 -16.63 -3.17
N THR A 54 -28.05 -15.69 -2.27
CA THR A 54 -28.27 -14.26 -2.50
C THR A 54 -26.98 -13.54 -2.15
N MET A 55 -26.57 -12.59 -2.99
CA MET A 55 -25.31 -11.87 -2.84
C MET A 55 -25.55 -10.37 -2.86
N TRP A 56 -24.85 -9.69 -1.96
CA TRP A 56 -24.75 -8.25 -1.89
C TRP A 56 -23.28 -7.89 -1.85
N ALA A 57 -22.85 -6.95 -2.70
CA ALA A 57 -21.50 -6.41 -2.65
C ALA A 57 -21.52 -5.09 -1.90
N VAL A 58 -20.67 -4.97 -0.88
CA VAL A 58 -20.37 -3.70 -0.22
C VAL A 58 -19.01 -3.24 -0.69
N THR A 59 -18.95 -2.07 -1.31
CA THR A 59 -17.72 -1.46 -1.83
C THR A 59 -17.47 -0.13 -1.14
N TRP A 60 -16.21 0.22 -0.89
CA TRP A 60 -15.81 1.48 -0.28
C TRP A 60 -14.40 1.86 -0.71
N GLU A 61 -14.06 3.13 -0.52
CA GLU A 61 -12.71 3.65 -0.72
C GLU A 61 -12.09 4.05 0.62
N GLN A 62 -10.82 3.72 0.79
CA GLN A 62 -10.08 4.03 2.00
C GLN A 62 -8.59 4.15 1.71
N GLU A 63 -7.92 5.03 2.45
CA GLU A 63 -6.50 5.32 2.32
C GLU A 63 -5.71 4.61 3.40
N PHE A 64 -4.61 3.99 2.99
CA PHE A 64 -3.70 3.26 3.84
C PHE A 64 -2.28 3.72 3.55
N GLN A 65 -1.54 4.07 4.60
CA GLN A 65 -0.10 4.25 4.48
C GLN A 65 0.53 2.87 4.27
N LEU A 66 1.13 2.66 3.10
CA LEU A 66 1.74 1.37 2.75
C LEU A 66 3.19 1.26 3.25
N ASP A 67 3.88 2.40 3.37
CA ASP A 67 5.28 2.46 3.78
C ASP A 67 5.58 3.79 4.48
N GLU A 68 6.67 3.86 5.22
CA GLU A 68 7.16 5.10 5.82
C GLU A 68 7.94 5.91 4.78
N GLU A 69 7.95 7.25 4.90
CA GLU A 69 8.79 8.08 4.04
C GLU A 69 10.26 7.74 4.29
N ILE A 70 10.98 7.36 3.23
CA ILE A 70 12.40 7.01 3.34
C ILE A 70 13.19 8.26 3.66
N ASP A 71 13.77 8.32 4.86
CA ASP A 71 14.74 9.35 5.21
C ASP A 71 16.02 9.17 4.41
N LEU A 72 16.18 9.97 3.36
CA LEU A 72 17.36 9.98 2.51
C LEU A 72 18.63 10.36 3.28
N ALA A 73 18.52 11.06 4.42
CA ALA A 73 19.64 11.40 5.28
C ALA A 73 20.04 10.24 6.22
N ALA A 74 19.14 9.28 6.46
CA ALA A 74 19.42 8.05 7.18
C ALA A 74 19.99 6.95 6.27
N LEU A 75 19.95 7.14 4.95
CA LEU A 75 20.59 6.22 4.02
C LEU A 75 22.11 6.25 4.23
N PRO A 76 22.78 5.09 4.37
CA PRO A 76 24.23 5.06 4.50
C PRO A 76 24.86 5.68 3.25
N ASP A 77 25.78 6.63 3.44
CA ASP A 77 26.58 7.22 2.37
C ASP A 77 27.32 6.08 1.65
N PHE A 78 26.89 5.78 0.42
CA PHE A 78 27.39 4.64 -0.35
C PHE A 78 28.91 4.67 -0.38
N LEU A 79 29.53 3.53 -0.06
CA LEU A 79 30.97 3.30 0.10
C LEU A 79 31.85 4.25 -0.72
N ARG A 80 32.37 5.29 -0.06
CA ARG A 80 33.47 6.09 -0.57
C ARG A 80 34.77 5.39 -0.21
N LEU A 81 35.47 4.89 -1.22
CA LEU A 81 36.77 4.25 -1.03
C LEU A 81 37.83 5.35 -0.83
N GLY A 82 38.02 5.76 0.42
CA GLY A 82 39.07 6.71 0.80
C GLY A 82 40.45 6.07 0.60
N THR A 83 41.10 6.35 -0.53
CA THR A 83 42.47 5.91 -0.77
C THR A 83 43.42 7.03 -0.36
N THR A 84 44.32 6.75 0.58
CA THR A 84 45.44 7.66 0.88
C THR A 84 46.67 7.15 0.13
N LEU A 85 46.87 7.66 -1.09
CA LEU A 85 48.07 7.35 -1.86
C LEU A 85 49.21 8.23 -1.36
N ARG A 86 50.17 7.63 -0.65
CA ARG A 86 51.43 8.29 -0.32
C ARG A 86 52.42 8.10 -1.47
N SER A 87 52.66 9.16 -2.24
CA SER A 87 53.82 9.27 -3.13
C SER A 87 54.93 10.05 -2.43
N GLY A 88 56.19 9.67 -2.67
CA GLY A 88 57.36 10.20 -1.97
C GLY A 88 57.58 11.72 -2.14
N GLU A 89 58.18 12.29 -1.10
CA GLU A 89 58.53 13.71 -0.83
C GLU A 89 57.48 14.77 -1.18
N HIS A 90 56.57 14.97 -0.21
CA HIS A 90 55.80 16.20 0.02
C HIS A 90 54.77 16.59 -1.04
N THR A 91 53.72 15.78 -1.21
CA THR A 91 52.37 16.32 -1.53
C THR A 91 51.31 15.37 -0.99
N GLU A 92 50.50 15.81 -0.03
CA GLU A 92 49.27 15.11 0.35
C GLU A 92 48.15 15.51 -0.61
N ILE A 93 47.65 14.55 -1.40
CA ILE A 93 46.51 14.74 -2.28
C ILE A 93 45.29 14.14 -1.56
N ASN A 94 44.43 14.99 -1.00
CA ASN A 94 43.13 14.60 -0.48
C ASN A 94 42.09 14.75 -1.60
N ASP A 95 41.93 13.71 -2.41
CA ASP A 95 40.96 13.70 -3.52
C ASP A 95 39.78 12.77 -3.23
N VAL A 96 38.58 13.18 -3.66
CA VAL A 96 37.33 12.43 -3.49
C VAL A 96 37.04 11.70 -4.80
N ILE A 97 37.39 10.41 -4.85
CA ILE A 97 37.08 9.58 -6.03
C ILE A 97 35.60 9.21 -5.98
N HIS A 98 34.80 9.84 -6.85
CA HIS A 98 33.45 9.38 -7.14
C HIS A 98 33.55 8.09 -7.97
N VAL A 99 33.26 6.95 -7.36
CA VAL A 99 33.20 5.66 -8.05
C VAL A 99 31.98 5.68 -8.96
N ARG A 100 32.20 5.87 -10.27
CA ARG A 100 31.15 5.66 -11.29
C ARG A 100 30.92 4.16 -11.40
N GLY A 101 29.69 3.73 -11.18
CA GLY A 101 29.26 2.37 -11.53
C GLY A 101 29.57 2.11 -13.01
N ASP A 102 30.12 0.94 -13.29
CA ASP A 102 30.50 0.48 -14.62
C ASP A 102 29.25 0.34 -15.49
N ASP A 103 28.97 1.35 -16.32
CA ASP A 103 27.96 1.27 -17.37
C ASP A 103 28.70 1.05 -18.70
N GLY A 104 29.14 -0.18 -18.91
CA GLY A 104 29.60 -0.64 -20.20
C GLY A 104 28.51 -0.46 -21.27
N THR A 105 28.85 0.24 -22.35
CA THR A 105 28.26 0.00 -23.68
C THR A 105 29.34 0.19 -24.74
N GLU A 106 29.59 -0.91 -25.43
CA GLU A 106 30.45 -1.11 -26.60
C GLU A 106 30.12 -0.16 -27.77
N THR A 107 31.20 0.31 -28.42
CA THR A 107 31.42 0.59 -29.87
C THR A 107 30.23 0.92 -30.79
N ASP A 108 30.32 2.07 -31.47
CA ASP A 108 30.71 2.17 -32.90
C ASP A 108 31.30 3.56 -33.21
#